data_AF-H1V5C5-F1
#
_entry.id   AF-H1V5C5-F1
#
_cell.length_a   1.000
_cell.length_b   1.000
_cell.length_c   1.000
_cell.angle_alpha   90.00
_cell.angle_beta   90.00
_cell.angle_gamma   90.00
#
_symmetry.space_group_name_H-M   'P 1'
#
loop_
_entity.id
_entity.type
_entity.pdbx_description
1 polymer ?
#
loop_
_entity_poly.entity_id
_entity_poly.type
_entity_poly.pdbx_seq_one_letter_code
_entity_poly.pdbx_strand_id
1 'polypeptide(L)'
;MSKVIVTDKNRIRLSACSILDVVHFEARRPVQELQQEDLIQFGKLILSLATNTPPNQLTNLKGSMEQMSRVYSKEITDTVLWLLTPAPAGATPKGIEEFIRGIAVHMVATLDASLQEADTMKSELFRELENGRLVRLMAKLGTINERQEFDGDRAWSENGERYMLKLFRDYVFHQVDANGNPVVDMGHIIRCLNRLDAGSDDRICLTSRDEQTSFVVSYKDLKKQLGNAFGELLKAGKQSTARGFQGSSH
;
A
#
# COMPACT_ATOMS: atom_id res chain seq x y z
N MET A 1 -8.26 -28.43 -9.64
CA MET A 1 -7.26 -27.39 -9.31
C MET A 1 -7.19 -26.26 -10.34
N SER A 2 -7.36 -26.49 -11.65
CA SER A 2 -7.18 -25.45 -12.69
C SER A 2 -8.12 -24.22 -12.63
N LYS A 3 -9.17 -24.25 -11.80
CA LYS A 3 -10.18 -23.18 -11.69
C LYS A 3 -10.11 -22.40 -10.37
N VAL A 4 -9.05 -22.61 -9.59
CA VAL A 4 -8.71 -21.84 -8.39
C VAL A 4 -7.42 -21.10 -8.70
N ILE A 5 -7.46 -19.77 -8.65
CA ILE A 5 -6.29 -18.91 -8.93
C ILE A 5 -5.75 -18.33 -7.64
N VAL A 6 -4.43 -18.25 -7.55
CA VAL A 6 -3.71 -17.54 -6.48
C VAL A 6 -3.42 -16.14 -6.99
N THR A 7 -4.01 -15.12 -6.37
CA THR A 7 -3.82 -13.73 -6.78
C THR A 7 -2.85 -12.96 -5.92
N ASP A 8 -2.58 -13.47 -4.72
CA ASP A 8 -1.58 -12.94 -3.80
C ASP A 8 -1.17 -14.06 -2.83
N LYS A 9 -0.18 -13.79 -1.96
CA LYS A 9 0.22 -14.70 -0.88
C LYS A 9 -1.00 -15.08 -0.05
N ASN A 10 -1.31 -16.37 0.04
CA ASN A 10 -2.46 -16.93 0.75
C ASN A 10 -3.83 -16.40 0.29
N ARG A 11 -3.92 -15.77 -0.90
CA ARG A 11 -5.16 -15.20 -1.43
C ARG A 11 -5.62 -15.97 -2.66
N ILE A 12 -6.64 -16.80 -2.47
CA ILE A 12 -7.24 -17.62 -3.53
C ILE A 12 -8.60 -17.07 -3.99
N ARG A 13 -8.93 -17.29 -5.26
CA ARG A 13 -10.22 -16.93 -5.86
C ARG A 13 -10.70 -18.03 -6.81
N LEU A 14 -12.01 -18.24 -6.90
CA LEU A 14 -12.62 -19.08 -7.93
C LEU A 14 -12.68 -18.29 -9.24
N SER A 15 -12.13 -18.83 -10.33
CA SER A 15 -11.97 -18.09 -11.60
C SER A 15 -13.02 -18.41 -12.67
N ALA A 16 -13.87 -19.41 -12.44
CA ALA A 16 -14.78 -19.96 -13.46
C ALA A 16 -16.20 -20.21 -12.94
N CYS A 17 -16.65 -19.45 -11.94
CA CYS A 17 -18.04 -19.47 -11.52
C CYS A 17 -18.96 -19.07 -12.69
N SER A 18 -20.16 -19.65 -12.77
CA SER A 18 -21.20 -19.38 -13.80
C SER A 18 -20.99 -20.01 -15.18
N ILE A 19 -19.77 -20.45 -15.55
CA ILE A 19 -19.53 -21.04 -16.88
C ILE A 19 -20.34 -22.32 -17.05
N LEU A 20 -20.32 -23.20 -16.03
CA LEU A 20 -21.07 -24.45 -16.07
C LEU A 20 -22.58 -24.23 -16.01
N ASP A 21 -23.05 -23.21 -15.28
CA ASP A 21 -24.46 -22.84 -15.20
C ASP A 21 -25.03 -22.46 -16.56
N VAL A 22 -24.26 -21.73 -17.38
CA VAL A 22 -24.65 -21.37 -18.75
C VAL A 22 -24.58 -22.57 -19.68
N VAL A 23 -23.50 -23.35 -19.64
CA VAL A 23 -23.30 -24.49 -20.54
C VAL A 23 -24.30 -25.61 -20.26
N HIS A 24 -24.68 -25.83 -18.99
CA HIS A 24 -25.58 -26.90 -18.56
C HIS A 24 -26.98 -26.37 -18.19
N PHE A 25 -27.34 -25.18 -18.66
CA PHE A 25 -28.60 -24.51 -18.29
C PHE A 25 -29.85 -25.38 -18.53
N GLU A 26 -29.88 -26.13 -19.64
CA GLU A 26 -31.01 -26.97 -20.02
C GLU A 26 -31.20 -28.21 -19.13
N ALA A 27 -30.16 -28.64 -18.40
CA ALA A 27 -30.20 -29.84 -17.58
C ALA A 27 -31.13 -29.71 -16.34
N ARG A 28 -31.50 -28.47 -15.96
CA ARG A 28 -32.45 -28.15 -14.87
C ARG A 28 -32.22 -28.96 -13.59
N ARG A 29 -30.96 -29.20 -13.24
CA ARG A 29 -30.59 -29.96 -12.04
C ARG A 29 -31.04 -29.21 -10.78
N PRO A 30 -31.55 -29.91 -9.75
CA PRO A 30 -31.87 -29.27 -8.49
C PRO A 30 -30.64 -28.60 -7.88
N VAL A 31 -30.75 -27.33 -7.46
CA VAL A 31 -29.65 -26.56 -6.86
C VAL A 31 -29.03 -27.30 -5.66
N GLN A 32 -29.87 -27.98 -4.87
CA GLN A 32 -29.43 -28.74 -3.71
C GLN A 32 -28.48 -29.89 -4.09
N GLU A 33 -28.71 -30.55 -5.22
CA GLU A 33 -27.84 -31.61 -5.73
C GLU A 33 -26.47 -31.04 -6.13
N LEU A 34 -26.47 -29.91 -6.85
CA LEU A 34 -25.25 -29.19 -7.23
C LEU A 34 -24.44 -28.75 -6.00
N GLN A 35 -25.11 -28.24 -4.95
CA GLN A 35 -24.46 -27.86 -3.70
C GLN A 35 -23.83 -29.05 -2.95
N GLN A 36 -24.45 -30.24 -3.00
CA GLN A 36 -23.83 -31.45 -2.43
C GLN A 36 -22.59 -31.88 -3.23
N GLU A 37 -22.63 -31.72 -4.56
CA GLU A 37 -21.46 -31.97 -5.41
C GLU A 37 -20.33 -30.99 -5.10
N ASP A 38 -20.63 -29.71 -4.88
CA ASP A 38 -19.64 -28.70 -4.49
C ASP A 38 -18.89 -29.08 -3.21
N LEU A 39 -19.59 -29.58 -2.18
CA LEU A 39 -18.96 -30.04 -0.94
C LEU A 39 -18.02 -31.22 -1.19
N ILE A 40 -18.42 -32.17 -2.04
CA ILE A 40 -17.56 -33.32 -2.40
C ILE A 40 -16.34 -32.86 -3.19
N GLN A 41 -16.53 -31.96 -4.16
CA GLN A 41 -15.42 -31.39 -4.95
C GLN A 41 -14.47 -30.57 -4.08
N PHE A 42 -15.00 -29.88 -3.07
CA PHE A 42 -14.19 -29.16 -2.10
C PHE A 42 -13.34 -30.13 -1.25
N GLY A 43 -13.92 -31.23 -0.77
CA GLY A 43 -13.17 -32.29 -0.09
C GLY A 43 -12.07 -32.90 -0.97
N LYS A 44 -12.38 -33.18 -2.24
CA LYS A 44 -11.39 -33.67 -3.22
C LYS A 44 -10.29 -32.66 -3.47
N LEU A 45 -10.59 -31.36 -3.50
CA LEU A 45 -9.60 -30.30 -3.67
C LEU A 45 -8.62 -30.26 -2.49
N ILE A 46 -9.13 -30.30 -1.26
CA ILE A 46 -8.27 -30.29 -0.05
C ILE A 46 -7.41 -31.55 -0.01
N LEU A 47 -8.00 -32.73 -0.26
CA LEU A 47 -7.27 -34.00 -0.29
C LEU A 47 -6.18 -34.01 -1.37
N SER A 48 -6.49 -33.45 -2.54
CA SER A 48 -5.56 -33.29 -3.66
C SER A 48 -4.34 -32.45 -3.28
N LEU A 49 -4.55 -31.34 -2.57
CA LEU A 49 -3.48 -30.49 -2.06
C LEU A 49 -2.68 -31.21 -0.96
N ALA A 50 -3.36 -31.87 -0.02
CA ALA A 50 -2.72 -32.55 1.10
C ALA A 50 -1.81 -33.71 0.66
N THR A 51 -2.22 -34.43 -0.38
CA THR A 51 -1.49 -35.60 -0.92
C THR A 51 -0.62 -35.28 -2.13
N ASN A 52 -0.62 -34.02 -2.59
CA ASN A 52 0.00 -33.57 -3.83
C ASN A 52 -0.37 -34.46 -5.06
N THR A 53 -1.62 -34.93 -5.09
CA THR A 53 -2.15 -35.82 -6.14
C THR A 53 -3.28 -35.11 -6.86
N PRO A 54 -3.25 -34.91 -8.19
CA PRO A 54 -4.26 -34.14 -8.89
C PRO A 54 -5.65 -34.80 -8.83
N PRO A 55 -6.77 -34.05 -8.91
CA PRO A 55 -8.10 -34.59 -8.62
C PRO A 55 -8.55 -35.70 -9.57
N ASN A 56 -8.05 -35.71 -10.81
CA ASN A 56 -8.32 -36.76 -11.79
C ASN A 56 -7.59 -38.09 -11.48
N GLN A 57 -6.59 -38.07 -10.60
CA GLN A 57 -5.84 -39.25 -10.17
C GLN A 57 -6.26 -39.75 -8.78
N LEU A 58 -7.20 -39.06 -8.11
CA LEU A 58 -7.78 -39.49 -6.83
C LEU A 58 -8.80 -40.63 -7.01
N THR A 59 -8.34 -41.80 -7.49
CA THR A 59 -9.17 -42.99 -7.68
C THR A 59 -9.36 -43.79 -6.40
N ASN A 60 -8.33 -43.84 -5.54
CA ASN A 60 -8.37 -44.51 -4.23
C ASN A 60 -8.51 -43.50 -3.08
N LEU A 61 -9.74 -43.01 -2.86
CA LEU A 61 -10.01 -42.05 -1.78
C LEU A 61 -9.60 -42.58 -0.40
N LYS A 62 -9.79 -43.88 -0.12
CA LYS A 62 -9.41 -44.46 1.19
C LYS A 62 -7.91 -44.37 1.43
N GLY A 63 -7.10 -44.77 0.45
CA GLY A 63 -5.64 -44.69 0.56
C GLY A 63 -5.13 -43.25 0.69
N SER A 64 -5.69 -42.31 -0.07
CA SER A 64 -5.34 -40.89 0.04
C SER A 64 -5.71 -40.30 1.41
N MET A 65 -6.86 -40.71 1.98
CA MET A 65 -7.25 -40.30 3.34
C MET A 65 -6.30 -40.86 4.41
N GLU A 66 -5.87 -42.12 4.29
CA GLU A 66 -4.86 -42.72 5.18
C GLU A 66 -3.50 -42.02 5.06
N GLN A 67 -3.11 -41.57 3.87
CA GLN A 67 -1.90 -40.78 3.68
C GLN A 67 -2.03 -39.42 4.38
N MET A 68 -3.17 -38.73 4.20
CA MET A 68 -3.43 -37.44 4.83
C MET A 68 -3.40 -37.54 6.37
N SER A 69 -4.02 -38.58 6.94
CA SER A 69 -4.10 -38.77 8.40
C SER A 69 -2.75 -39.02 9.07
N ARG A 70 -1.71 -39.37 8.32
CA ARG A 70 -0.34 -39.56 8.84
C ARG A 70 0.44 -38.26 8.97
N VAL A 71 0.05 -37.22 8.22
CA VAL A 71 0.81 -35.97 8.09
C VAL A 71 0.08 -34.79 8.75
N TYR A 72 -1.25 -34.77 8.67
CA TYR A 72 -2.06 -33.65 9.11
C TYR A 72 -2.84 -33.96 10.40
N SER A 73 -3.40 -32.92 11.01
CA SER A 73 -4.17 -33.07 12.25
C SER A 73 -5.41 -33.94 12.04
N LYS A 74 -5.88 -34.54 13.14
CA LYS A 74 -7.15 -35.29 13.14
C LYS A 74 -8.32 -34.42 12.70
N GLU A 75 -8.35 -33.16 13.15
CA GLU A 75 -9.41 -32.20 12.84
C GLU A 75 -9.60 -31.98 11.33
N ILE A 76 -8.52 -31.69 10.58
CA ILE A 76 -8.62 -31.49 9.13
C ILE A 76 -8.93 -32.80 8.41
N THR A 77 -8.43 -33.93 8.91
CA THR A 77 -8.75 -35.26 8.37
C THR A 77 -10.24 -35.58 8.53
N ASP A 78 -10.80 -35.37 9.72
CA ASP A 78 -12.22 -35.60 10.00
C ASP A 78 -13.11 -34.63 9.18
N THR A 79 -12.65 -33.39 8.97
CA THR A 79 -13.32 -32.39 8.12
C THR A 79 -13.37 -32.82 6.65
N VAL A 80 -12.25 -33.29 6.09
CA VAL A 80 -12.20 -33.79 4.70
C VAL A 80 -13.05 -35.05 4.56
N LEU A 81 -13.03 -35.94 5.56
CA LEU A 81 -13.89 -37.13 5.57
C LEU A 81 -15.38 -36.75 5.57
N TRP A 82 -15.78 -35.76 6.36
CA TRP A 82 -17.15 -35.23 6.38
C TRP A 82 -17.55 -34.64 5.02
N LEU A 83 -16.66 -33.89 4.35
CA LEU A 83 -16.91 -33.35 3.00
C LEU A 83 -17.14 -34.46 1.97
N LEU A 84 -16.33 -35.51 2.01
CA LEU A 84 -16.37 -36.62 1.06
C LEU A 84 -17.51 -37.63 1.29
N THR A 85 -18.08 -37.68 2.50
CA THR A 85 -19.13 -38.65 2.85
C THR A 85 -20.52 -38.07 2.56
N PRO A 86 -21.31 -38.62 1.63
CA PRO A 86 -22.66 -38.13 1.36
C PRO A 86 -23.58 -38.25 2.58
N ALA A 87 -24.59 -37.38 2.67
CA ALA A 87 -25.61 -37.51 3.71
C ALA A 87 -26.37 -38.85 3.57
N PRO A 88 -26.68 -39.56 4.67
CA PRO A 88 -27.47 -40.78 4.60
C PRO A 88 -28.84 -40.56 3.94
N ALA A 89 -29.37 -41.60 3.29
CA ALA A 89 -30.69 -41.53 2.68
C ALA A 89 -31.76 -41.20 3.74
N GLY A 90 -32.50 -40.10 3.54
CA GLY A 90 -33.53 -39.60 4.46
C GLY A 90 -33.04 -38.62 5.53
N ALA A 91 -31.73 -38.36 5.63
CA ALA A 91 -31.19 -37.32 6.48
C ALA A 91 -31.26 -35.94 5.82
N THR A 92 -31.15 -34.89 6.63
CA THR A 92 -30.99 -33.52 6.13
C THR A 92 -29.70 -33.39 5.33
N PRO A 93 -29.72 -32.84 4.10
CA PRO A 93 -28.51 -32.64 3.31
C PRO A 93 -27.52 -31.69 4.01
N LYS A 94 -26.22 -31.89 3.73
CA LYS A 94 -25.15 -31.11 4.38
C LYS A 94 -25.23 -29.65 3.95
N GLY A 95 -25.15 -28.74 4.92
CA GLY A 95 -25.09 -27.30 4.70
C GLY A 95 -23.68 -26.74 4.88
N ILE A 96 -23.39 -25.62 4.20
CA ILE A 96 -22.11 -24.91 4.39
C ILE A 96 -21.99 -24.34 5.80
N GLU A 97 -23.11 -24.07 6.47
CA GLU A 97 -23.17 -23.57 7.84
C GLU A 97 -22.61 -24.57 8.85
N GLU A 98 -22.80 -25.88 8.61
CA GLU A 98 -22.21 -26.93 9.44
C GLU A 98 -20.69 -26.97 9.29
N PHE A 99 -20.20 -26.86 8.05
CA PHE A 99 -18.77 -26.74 7.78
C PHE A 99 -18.16 -25.50 8.45
N ILE A 100 -18.81 -24.34 8.32
CA ILE A 100 -18.39 -23.07 8.94
C ILE A 100 -18.30 -23.20 10.46
N ARG A 101 -19.29 -23.84 11.10
CA ARG A 101 -19.23 -24.12 12.55
C ARG A 101 -18.02 -24.99 12.91
N GLY A 102 -17.69 -25.98 12.09
CA GLY A 102 -16.53 -26.86 12.29
C GLY A 102 -15.18 -26.14 12.19
N ILE A 103 -15.07 -25.11 11.33
CA ILE A 103 -13.82 -24.37 11.11
C ILE A 103 -13.78 -22.99 11.78
N ALA A 104 -14.73 -22.67 12.66
CA ALA A 104 -14.93 -21.33 13.19
C ALA A 104 -13.66 -20.74 13.83
N VAL A 105 -12.90 -21.54 14.57
CA VAL A 105 -11.63 -21.10 15.20
C VAL A 105 -10.58 -20.72 14.16
N HIS A 106 -10.46 -21.50 13.08
CA HIS A 106 -9.55 -21.19 11.96
C HIS A 106 -10.01 -19.96 11.17
N MET A 107 -11.33 -19.73 11.06
CA MET A 107 -11.86 -18.52 10.47
C MET A 107 -11.51 -17.28 11.29
N VAL A 108 -11.59 -17.35 12.62
CA VAL A 108 -11.18 -16.25 13.51
C VAL A 108 -9.67 -15.97 13.35
N ALA A 109 -8.83 -17.01 13.33
CA ALA A 109 -7.39 -16.84 13.10
C ALA A 109 -7.08 -16.23 11.72
N THR A 110 -7.80 -16.66 10.67
CA THR A 110 -7.65 -16.11 9.32
C THR A 110 -8.13 -14.66 9.23
N LEU A 111 -9.21 -14.32 9.94
CA LEU A 111 -9.70 -12.95 10.03
C LEU A 111 -8.69 -12.05 10.73
N ASP A 112 -8.12 -12.49 11.85
CA ASP A 112 -7.06 -11.74 12.56
C ASP A 112 -5.84 -11.51 11.65
N ALA A 113 -5.36 -12.56 10.96
CA ALA A 113 -4.28 -12.42 9.99
C ALA A 113 -4.61 -11.41 8.87
N SER A 114 -5.85 -11.41 8.37
CA SER A 114 -6.31 -10.43 7.37
C SER A 114 -6.36 -9.01 7.91
N LEU A 115 -6.69 -8.82 9.19
CA LEU A 115 -6.68 -7.50 9.84
C LEU A 115 -5.25 -7.00 10.05
N GLN A 116 -4.33 -7.86 10.46
CA GLN A 116 -2.91 -7.53 10.58
C GLN A 116 -2.29 -7.16 9.23
N GLU A 117 -2.65 -7.87 8.16
CA GLU A 117 -2.23 -7.53 6.80
C GLU A 117 -2.77 -6.15 6.39
N ALA A 118 -4.03 -5.84 6.71
CA ALA A 118 -4.64 -4.54 6.43
C ALA A 118 -3.93 -3.41 7.20
N ASP A 119 -3.60 -3.62 8.48
CA ASP A 119 -2.85 -2.65 9.29
C ASP A 119 -1.43 -2.42 8.73
N THR A 120 -0.77 -3.49 8.27
CA THR A 120 0.54 -3.39 7.61
C THR A 120 0.45 -2.57 6.33
N MET A 121 -0.51 -2.89 5.45
CA MET A 121 -0.73 -2.15 4.21
C MET A 121 -1.07 -0.68 4.48
N LYS A 122 -1.86 -0.40 5.52
CA LYS A 122 -2.20 0.95 5.95
C LYS A 122 -0.98 1.72 6.43
N SER A 123 -0.10 1.09 7.21
CA SER A 123 1.16 1.69 7.67
C SER A 123 2.06 2.07 6.48
N GLU A 124 2.25 1.14 5.54
CA GLU A 124 3.03 1.36 4.32
C GLU A 124 2.43 2.48 3.46
N LEU A 125 1.10 2.49 3.29
CA LEU A 125 0.41 3.55 2.58
C LEU A 125 0.61 4.93 3.23
N PHE A 126 0.58 5.02 4.56
CA PHE A 126 0.85 6.28 5.25
C PHE A 126 2.28 6.78 5.03
N ARG A 127 3.26 5.87 5.05
CA ARG A 127 4.65 6.20 4.77
C ARG A 127 4.83 6.71 3.33
N GLU A 128 4.20 6.07 2.36
CA GLU A 128 4.25 6.52 0.95
C GLU A 128 3.50 7.84 0.72
N LEU A 129 2.40 8.07 1.44
CA LEU A 129 1.70 9.35 1.43
C LEU A 129 2.62 10.48 1.93
N GLU A 130 3.34 10.24 3.02
CA GLU A 130 4.32 11.16 3.60
C GLU A 130 5.46 11.44 2.63
N ASN A 131 6.05 10.40 2.02
CA ASN A 131 7.04 10.54 0.95
C ASN A 131 6.53 11.44 -0.18
N GLY A 132 5.28 11.24 -0.62
CA GLY A 132 4.65 12.09 -1.63
C GLY A 132 4.54 13.56 -1.20
N ARG A 133 4.24 13.83 0.07
CA ARG A 133 4.21 15.21 0.62
C ARG A 133 5.60 15.83 0.61
N LEU A 134 6.61 15.08 1.08
CA LEU A 134 7.99 15.55 1.13
C LEU A 134 8.56 15.82 -0.27
N VAL A 135 8.31 14.95 -1.25
CA VAL A 135 8.73 15.16 -2.65
C VAL A 135 8.13 16.45 -3.20
N ARG A 136 6.84 16.70 -2.99
CA ARG A 136 6.21 17.96 -3.42
C ARG A 136 6.80 19.18 -2.72
N LEU A 137 7.16 19.06 -1.45
CA LEU A 137 7.79 20.14 -0.69
C LEU A 137 9.20 20.46 -1.20
N MET A 138 10.03 19.42 -1.41
CA MET A 138 11.36 19.55 -1.99
C MET A 138 11.30 20.14 -3.40
N ALA A 139 10.34 19.73 -4.22
CA ALA A 139 10.15 20.30 -5.56
C ALA A 139 9.82 21.81 -5.51
N LYS A 140 8.99 22.25 -4.56
CA LYS A 140 8.71 23.69 -4.35
C LYS A 140 9.97 24.44 -3.94
N LEU A 141 10.71 23.92 -2.96
CA LEU A 141 11.98 24.50 -2.52
C LEU A 141 12.97 24.59 -3.68
N GLY A 142 13.15 23.52 -4.46
CA GLY A 142 14.04 23.51 -5.63
C GLY A 142 13.58 24.42 -6.78
N THR A 143 12.29 24.78 -6.84
CA THR A 143 11.78 25.75 -7.83
C THR A 143 12.12 27.20 -7.44
N ILE A 144 12.32 27.47 -6.15
CA ILE A 144 12.55 28.79 -5.58
C ILE A 144 14.04 29.04 -5.36
N ASN A 145 14.71 28.10 -4.70
CA ASN A 145 16.11 28.22 -4.34
C ASN A 145 16.95 28.32 -5.63
N GLU A 146 17.95 29.21 -5.62
CA GLU A 146 18.89 29.45 -6.74
C GLU A 146 18.24 29.93 -8.05
N ARG A 147 16.97 30.36 -8.03
CA ARG A 147 16.34 30.96 -9.20
C ARG A 147 17.03 32.29 -9.55
N GLN A 148 17.76 32.29 -10.66
CA GLN A 148 18.62 33.40 -11.08
C GLN A 148 17.89 34.71 -11.36
N GLU A 149 16.80 34.68 -12.14
CA GLU A 149 16.04 35.89 -12.47
C GLU A 149 14.55 35.59 -12.46
N PHE A 150 13.78 36.51 -11.87
CA PHE A 150 12.33 36.49 -11.92
C PHE A 150 11.77 37.92 -11.84
N ASP A 151 10.83 38.24 -12.72
CA ASP A 151 10.13 39.53 -12.76
C ASP A 151 11.06 40.76 -12.79
N GLY A 152 12.19 40.64 -13.51
CA GLY A 152 13.19 41.70 -13.64
C GLY A 152 14.13 41.85 -12.44
N ASP A 153 13.99 41.02 -11.39
CA ASP A 153 14.92 40.95 -10.26
C ASP A 153 15.91 39.78 -10.45
N ARG A 154 17.19 40.13 -10.66
CA ARG A 154 18.32 39.20 -10.82
C ARG A 154 18.83 38.60 -9.51
N ALA A 155 18.30 39.04 -8.38
CA ALA A 155 18.63 38.53 -7.06
C ALA A 155 17.36 38.07 -6.32
N TRP A 156 16.31 37.71 -7.06
CA TRP A 156 14.99 37.40 -6.49
C TRP A 156 15.05 36.31 -5.41
N SER A 157 15.84 35.24 -5.61
CA SER A 157 15.99 34.16 -4.63
C SER A 157 16.88 34.53 -3.43
N GLU A 158 17.62 35.64 -3.50
CA GLU A 158 18.63 36.04 -2.52
C GLU A 158 18.12 37.08 -1.51
N ASN A 159 16.86 37.52 -1.62
CA ASN A 159 16.33 38.63 -0.83
C ASN A 159 15.15 38.21 0.07
N GLY A 160 15.09 38.80 1.27
CA GLY A 160 13.94 38.74 2.19
C GLY A 160 13.51 37.31 2.57
N GLU A 161 12.22 37.00 2.40
CA GLU A 161 11.63 35.69 2.72
C GLU A 161 12.29 34.53 1.93
N ARG A 162 12.81 34.78 0.72
CA ARG A 162 13.45 33.73 -0.11
C ARG A 162 14.85 33.40 0.39
N TYR A 163 15.56 34.39 0.91
CA TYR A 163 16.87 34.17 1.55
C TYR A 163 16.74 33.25 2.78
N MET A 164 15.68 33.39 3.58
CA MET A 164 15.40 32.48 4.69
C MET A 164 15.19 31.03 4.22
N LEU A 165 14.53 30.80 3.07
CA LEU A 165 14.37 29.48 2.48
C LEU A 165 15.70 28.88 1.98
N LYS A 166 16.61 29.73 1.49
CA LYS A 166 17.98 29.33 1.13
C LYS A 166 18.78 28.87 2.35
N LEU A 167 18.70 29.61 3.46
CA LEU A 167 19.34 29.21 4.72
C LEU A 167 18.71 27.94 5.29
N PHE A 168 17.38 27.78 5.16
CA PHE A 168 16.70 26.55 5.55
C PHE A 168 17.20 25.35 4.74
N ARG A 169 17.41 25.49 3.43
CA ARG A 169 18.04 24.43 2.63
C ARG A 169 19.42 24.07 3.17
N ASP A 170 20.25 25.05 3.49
CA ASP A 170 21.59 24.78 4.05
C ASP A 170 21.49 24.04 5.40
N TYR A 171 20.57 24.47 6.28
CA TYR A 171 20.29 23.79 7.56
C TYR A 171 19.85 22.33 7.41
N VAL A 172 19.08 22.01 6.36
CA VAL A 172 18.55 20.65 6.13
C VAL A 172 19.54 19.76 5.40
N PHE A 173 20.20 20.26 4.35
CA PHE A 173 20.94 19.44 3.39
C PHE A 173 22.45 19.63 3.40
N HIS A 174 22.97 20.69 4.05
CA HIS A 174 24.40 21.02 4.07
C HIS A 174 24.95 21.04 5.51
N GLN A 175 24.50 20.10 6.34
CA GLN A 175 25.05 19.94 7.68
C GLN A 175 26.52 19.50 7.61
N VAL A 176 27.32 20.02 8.53
CA VAL A 176 28.71 19.63 8.74
C VAL A 176 28.96 19.28 10.20
N ASP A 177 29.90 18.38 10.47
CA ASP A 177 30.35 18.08 11.83
C ASP A 177 31.34 19.14 12.35
N ALA A 178 31.84 18.96 13.57
CA ALA A 178 32.81 19.87 14.18
C ALA A 178 34.14 19.98 13.42
N ASN A 179 34.44 19.03 12.52
CA ASN A 179 35.64 19.03 11.68
C ASN A 179 35.37 19.57 10.27
N GLY A 180 34.12 19.99 9.98
CA GLY A 180 33.72 20.46 8.65
C GLY A 180 33.37 19.34 7.66
N ASN A 181 33.30 18.08 8.09
CA ASN A 181 32.91 16.99 7.20
C ASN A 181 31.39 17.02 6.95
N PRO A 182 30.92 16.71 5.73
CA PRO A 182 29.50 16.68 5.42
C PRO A 182 28.76 15.60 6.23
N VAL A 183 27.62 15.96 6.82
CA VAL A 183 26.73 15.07 7.56
C VAL A 183 25.49 14.80 6.72
N VAL A 184 25.27 13.52 6.36
CA VAL A 184 24.11 13.07 5.58
C VAL A 184 23.18 12.25 6.48
N ASP A 185 22.36 12.94 7.27
CA ASP A 185 21.37 12.31 8.16
C ASP A 185 19.95 12.39 7.55
N MET A 186 19.48 11.25 7.01
CA MET A 186 18.12 11.15 6.47
C MET A 186 17.03 11.36 7.52
N GLY A 187 17.28 10.98 8.79
CA GLY A 187 16.36 11.22 9.89
C GLY A 187 16.19 12.72 10.18
N HIS A 188 17.28 13.48 10.13
CA HIS A 188 17.24 14.95 10.21
C HIS A 188 16.43 15.56 9.06
N ILE A 189 16.74 15.17 7.83
CA ILE A 189 16.06 15.69 6.62
C ILE A 189 14.55 15.45 6.71
N ILE A 190 14.14 14.20 6.97
CA ILE A 190 12.73 13.83 7.06
C ILE A 190 12.04 14.60 8.19
N ARG A 191 12.64 14.69 9.38
CA ARG A 191 12.06 15.46 10.51
C ARG A 191 11.87 16.93 10.16
N CYS A 192 12.86 17.57 9.55
CA CYS A 192 12.78 18.98 9.19
C CYS A 192 11.71 19.26 8.14
N LEU A 193 11.65 18.44 7.08
CA LEU A 193 10.66 18.61 6.04
C LEU A 193 9.25 18.31 6.54
N ASN A 194 9.06 17.34 7.44
CA ASN A 194 7.78 17.08 8.09
C ASN A 194 7.33 18.22 8.99
N ARG A 195 8.24 18.80 9.78
CA ARG A 195 7.93 19.99 10.60
C ARG A 195 7.56 21.19 9.73
N LEU A 196 8.26 21.38 8.60
CA LEU A 196 7.93 22.41 7.62
C LEU A 196 6.56 22.17 6.99
N ASP A 197 6.27 20.93 6.58
CA ASP A 197 4.99 20.58 5.95
C ASP A 197 3.81 20.64 6.94
N ALA A 198 4.03 20.31 8.22
CA ALA A 198 3.06 20.55 9.28
C ALA A 198 2.89 22.07 9.53
N GLY A 199 3.99 22.82 9.47
CA GLY A 199 4.05 24.23 9.88
C GLY A 199 4.00 24.36 11.40
N SER A 200 4.84 23.59 12.11
CA SER A 200 4.87 23.61 13.57
C SER A 200 5.43 24.92 14.13
N ASP A 201 5.11 25.22 15.40
CA ASP A 201 5.64 26.40 16.10
C ASP A 201 7.08 26.20 16.61
N ASP A 202 7.67 25.01 16.40
CA ASP A 202 9.08 24.73 16.70
C ASP A 202 9.98 25.74 16.00
N ARG A 203 10.99 26.25 16.71
CA ARG A 203 11.94 27.22 16.19
C ARG A 203 13.30 26.58 15.92
N ILE A 204 13.93 27.01 14.84
CA ILE A 204 15.29 26.64 14.47
C ILE A 204 16.14 27.90 14.29
N CYS A 205 17.46 27.75 14.48
CA CYS A 205 18.43 28.80 14.18
C CYS A 205 19.00 28.57 12.79
N LEU A 206 18.84 29.54 11.90
CA LEU A 206 19.38 29.55 10.54
C LEU A 206 20.54 30.54 10.48
N THR A 207 21.74 30.05 10.21
CA THR A 207 22.96 30.87 10.18
C THR A 207 23.40 31.09 8.73
N SER A 208 23.82 32.32 8.40
CA SER A 208 24.43 32.64 7.12
C SER A 208 25.79 31.94 6.96
N ARG A 209 26.22 31.74 5.71
CA ARG A 209 27.47 31.01 5.41
C ARG A 209 28.75 31.69 5.88
N ASP A 210 28.70 33.01 6.05
CA ASP A 210 29.77 33.82 6.62
C ASP A 210 29.75 33.85 8.17
N GLU A 211 28.79 33.14 8.77
CA GLU A 211 28.54 33.05 10.20
C GLU A 211 28.25 34.39 10.89
N GLN A 212 28.02 35.46 10.11
CA GLN A 212 27.81 36.81 10.65
C GLN A 212 26.37 37.04 11.11
N THR A 213 25.40 36.31 10.54
CA THR A 213 23.97 36.55 10.77
C THR A 213 23.24 35.26 11.12
N SER A 214 22.45 35.29 12.19
CA SER A 214 21.63 34.17 12.64
C SER A 214 20.17 34.60 12.78
N PHE A 215 19.25 33.78 12.28
CA PHE A 215 17.81 34.00 12.35
C PHE A 215 17.17 32.88 13.15
N VAL A 216 16.39 33.23 14.18
CA VAL A 216 15.53 32.27 14.88
C VAL A 216 14.14 32.35 14.26
N VAL A 217 13.73 31.29 13.57
CA VAL A 217 12.47 31.25 12.79
C VAL A 217 11.67 29.99 13.11
N SER A 218 10.35 30.09 13.09
CA SER A 218 9.48 28.91 13.25
C SER A 218 9.26 28.19 11.92
N TYR A 219 8.99 26.89 11.97
CA TYR A 219 8.59 26.13 10.76
C TYR A 219 7.28 26.67 10.15
N LYS A 220 6.38 27.21 10.97
CA LYS A 220 5.16 27.90 10.54
C LYS A 220 5.46 29.13 9.67
N ASP A 221 6.42 29.96 10.09
CA ASP A 221 6.83 31.15 9.32
C ASP A 221 7.50 30.72 8.00
N LEU A 222 8.41 29.74 8.04
CA LEU A 222 9.05 29.19 6.85
C LEU A 222 8.02 28.61 5.85
N LYS A 223 6.99 27.91 6.34
CA LYS A 223 5.91 27.37 5.50
C LYS A 223 5.13 28.48 4.81
N LYS A 224 4.85 29.57 5.54
CA LYS A 224 4.17 30.76 4.98
C LYS A 224 5.03 31.40 3.88
N GLN A 225 6.31 31.60 4.13
CA GLN A 225 7.27 32.15 3.17
C GLN A 225 7.39 31.29 1.92
N LEU A 226 7.49 29.96 2.08
CA LEU A 226 7.49 29.01 0.98
C LEU A 226 6.21 29.09 0.14
N GLY A 227 5.05 29.18 0.81
CA GLY A 227 3.76 29.34 0.14
C GLY A 227 3.66 30.63 -0.66
N ASN A 228 4.12 31.75 -0.10
CA ASN A 228 4.14 33.05 -0.76
C ASN A 228 5.04 33.05 -2.00
N ALA A 229 6.31 32.64 -1.82
CA ALA A 229 7.29 32.61 -2.90
C ALA A 229 6.87 31.67 -4.04
N PHE A 230 6.34 30.49 -3.72
CA PHE A 230 5.80 29.59 -4.75
C PHE A 230 4.56 30.18 -5.44
N GLY A 231 3.70 30.86 -4.68
CA GLY A 231 2.50 31.52 -5.19
C GLY A 231 2.79 32.64 -6.19
N GLU A 232 3.87 33.40 -5.99
CA GLU A 232 4.34 34.42 -6.93
C GLU A 232 4.69 33.82 -8.30
N LEU A 233 5.47 32.73 -8.29
CA LEU A 233 5.85 32.02 -9.52
C LEU A 233 4.62 31.49 -10.26
N LEU A 234 3.65 30.91 -9.54
CA LEU A 234 2.40 30.43 -10.14
C LEU A 234 1.55 31.56 -10.76
N LYS A 235 1.51 32.74 -10.14
CA LYS A 235 0.76 33.89 -10.66
C LYS A 235 1.39 34.42 -11.96
N ALA A 236 2.72 34.55 -12.01
CA ALA A 236 3.41 35.01 -13.21
C ALA A 236 3.25 34.03 -14.39
N GLY A 237 3.26 32.72 -14.13
CA GLY A 237 2.99 31.71 -15.16
C GLY A 237 1.59 31.80 -15.78
N LYS A 238 0.59 32.32 -15.05
CA LYS A 238 -0.76 32.57 -15.57
C LYS A 238 -0.89 33.88 -16.33
N GLN A 239 -0.06 34.87 -16.05
CA GLN A 239 -0.07 36.15 -16.77
C GLN A 239 0.64 36.06 -18.12
N SER A 240 1.66 35.21 -18.23
CA SER A 240 2.42 34.97 -19.46
C SER A 240 1.65 34.18 -20.52
N THR A 241 0.55 33.50 -20.18
CA THR A 241 -0.38 32.91 -21.16
C THR A 241 -1.43 33.90 -21.67
N ALA A 242 -1.69 35.00 -20.94
CA ALA A 242 -2.61 36.05 -21.37
C ALA A 242 -1.94 37.11 -22.27
N ARG A 243 -0.62 37.30 -22.15
CA ARG A 243 0.17 38.08 -23.10
C ARG A 243 0.87 37.09 -24.04
N GLY A 244 0.33 36.95 -25.25
CA GLY A 244 0.79 36.01 -26.25
C GLY A 244 2.31 35.94 -26.39
N PHE A 245 2.78 34.72 -26.59
CA PHE A 245 4.13 34.36 -27.00
C PHE A 245 4.62 35.30 -28.12
N GLN A 246 5.39 36.35 -27.78
CA GLN A 246 6.30 36.98 -28.73
C GLN A 246 7.66 36.35 -28.47
N GLY A 247 7.91 35.24 -29.17
CA GLY A 247 9.23 34.63 -29.19
C GLY A 247 10.22 35.62 -29.81
N SER A 248 11.24 35.99 -29.04
CA SER A 248 12.45 36.59 -29.59
C SER A 248 13.30 35.45 -30.13
N SER A 249 13.39 35.37 -31.45
CA SER A 249 14.35 34.52 -32.15
C SER A 249 15.76 35.04 -31.91
N HIS A 250 16.62 34.21 -31.33
CA HIS A 250 18.06 34.18 -31.60
C HIS A 250 18.55 32.74 -31.47
#